data_AF-A0A7X7Y227-F1
#
_entry.id   AF-A0A7X7Y227-F1
#
_cell.length_a   1.000
_cell.length_b   1.000
_cell.length_c   1.000
_cell.angle_alpha   90.00
_cell.angle_beta   90.00
_cell.angle_gamma   90.00
#
_symmetry.space_group_name_H-M   'P 1'
#
loop_
_entity.id
_entity.type
_entity.pdbx_description
1 polymer ?
#
loop_
_entity_poly.entity_id
_entity_poly.type
_entity_poly.pdbx_seq_one_letter_code
_entity_poly.pdbx_strand_id
1 'polypeptide(L)'
;MAYEIKYRSDNEMKDSGIEWLGKIPKEWEVKKLKFVFSYFKGKNPDTFVDSGSGGIPYITTEYLRKGSTDYFVDSYKGLVKVFDDDILLLWDGANAGEFFDGKEGVLGSTFAKFNLISNNYKNYLKYCLRAFESYLKANTTGMGLPHVNSEILKSLLLNLPTNILDQQKIANFLDIKTAEFDTIISKKEKLIKKLEEAKKSLISEVITGKVKIVDGQLVDRKPEEMKDSGVEWLGMIPKDWELSKLKYVSNIIMGQSPNSDDINQEGIGIPFLQGKAEFGYKNPKAINFCNKPKKMSRVND
;
A
#
# COMPACT_ATOMS: atom_id res chain seq x y z
N MET A 1 17.39 -1.23 -20.04
CA MET A 1 17.66 -0.34 -21.18
C MET A 1 18.24 0.94 -20.60
N ALA A 2 19.51 1.23 -20.86
CA ALA A 2 20.08 2.54 -20.53
C ALA A 2 19.58 3.52 -21.60
N TYR A 3 18.85 4.56 -21.18
CA TYR A 3 18.51 5.66 -22.09
C TYR A 3 19.77 6.50 -22.26
N GLU A 4 20.13 6.82 -23.51
CA GLU A 4 21.13 7.84 -23.77
C GLU A 4 20.49 9.20 -23.44
N ILE A 5 20.83 9.76 -22.28
CA ILE A 5 20.29 11.04 -21.84
C ILE A 5 21.07 12.15 -22.52
N LYS A 6 20.45 12.78 -23.52
CA LYS A 6 20.97 14.02 -24.10
C LYS A 6 20.47 15.20 -23.29
N TYR A 7 21.39 15.86 -22.59
CA TYR A 7 21.09 17.08 -21.84
C TYR A 7 20.95 18.28 -22.80
N ARG A 8 20.00 19.18 -22.48
CA ARG A 8 19.93 20.50 -23.12
C ARG A 8 21.19 21.28 -22.76
N SER A 9 21.66 22.08 -23.71
CA SER A 9 22.77 23.00 -23.47
C SER A 9 22.34 24.18 -22.61
N ASP A 10 23.30 24.82 -21.92
CA ASP A 10 23.02 25.94 -21.02
C ASP A 10 22.30 27.12 -21.71
N ASN A 11 22.51 27.30 -23.03
CA ASN A 11 21.88 28.36 -23.80
C ASN A 11 20.39 28.09 -24.11
N GLU A 12 19.89 26.88 -23.92
CA GLU A 12 18.48 26.49 -24.09
C GLU A 12 17.69 26.63 -22.77
N MET A 13 18.38 26.98 -21.69
CA MET A 13 17.86 26.98 -20.33
C MET A 13 17.81 28.41 -19.76
N LYS A 14 16.90 28.67 -18.82
CA LYS A 14 16.77 29.89 -18.02
C LYS A 14 16.59 29.53 -16.55
N ASP A 15 16.89 30.47 -15.66
CA ASP A 15 16.60 30.30 -14.24
C ASP A 15 15.09 30.18 -14.01
N SER A 16 14.66 29.23 -13.18
CA SER A 16 13.23 29.03 -12.88
C SER A 16 12.70 29.97 -11.79
N GLY A 17 13.59 30.64 -11.04
CA GLY A 17 13.25 31.37 -9.82
C GLY A 17 12.96 30.46 -8.62
N ILE A 18 13.23 29.15 -8.72
CA ILE A 18 12.97 28.15 -7.69
C ILE A 18 14.29 27.44 -7.35
N GLU A 19 14.80 27.66 -6.14
CA GLU A 19 16.13 27.21 -5.73
C GLU A 19 16.35 25.70 -5.92
N TRP A 20 15.41 24.87 -5.46
CA TRP A 20 15.54 23.41 -5.54
C TRP A 20 15.41 22.86 -6.98
N LEU A 21 14.85 23.64 -7.90
CA LEU A 21 14.60 23.24 -9.28
C LEU A 21 15.71 23.71 -10.23
N GLY A 22 16.32 24.86 -9.94
CA GLY A 22 17.41 25.43 -10.75
C GLY A 22 16.94 25.94 -12.10
N LYS A 23 17.59 25.51 -13.19
CA LYS A 23 17.29 25.97 -14.55
C LYS A 23 16.21 25.12 -15.23
N ILE A 24 15.34 25.77 -15.98
CA ILE A 24 14.31 25.16 -16.84
C ILE A 24 14.48 25.59 -18.29
N PRO A 25 13.86 24.93 -19.27
CA PRO A 25 13.95 25.35 -20.66
C PRO A 25 13.41 26.77 -20.84
N LYS A 26 14.04 27.55 -21.72
CA LYS A 26 13.66 28.95 -21.97
C LYS A 26 12.20 29.13 -22.34
N GLU A 27 11.67 28.22 -23.14
CA GLU A 27 10.28 28.20 -23.61
C GLU A 27 9.27 27.77 -22.55
N TRP A 28 9.71 27.27 -21.40
CA TRP A 28 8.79 26.84 -20.35
C TRP A 28 8.40 28.01 -19.46
N GLU A 29 7.18 27.98 -18.95
CA GLU A 29 6.67 28.96 -18.00
C GLU A 29 6.52 28.35 -16.61
N VAL A 30 6.64 29.17 -15.56
CA VAL A 30 6.35 28.77 -14.19
C VAL A 30 5.05 29.45 -13.77
N LYS A 31 4.04 28.66 -13.37
CA LYS A 31 2.74 29.16 -12.93
C LYS A 31 2.35 28.63 -11.56
N LYS A 32 1.76 29.48 -10.72
CA LYS A 32 1.16 29.02 -9.45
C LYS A 32 -0.06 28.15 -9.75
N LEU A 33 -0.25 27.07 -8.99
CA LEU A 33 -1.34 26.11 -9.15
C LEU A 33 -2.71 26.79 -9.18
N LYS A 34 -2.92 27.83 -8.36
CA LYS A 34 -4.18 28.60 -8.33
C LYS A 34 -4.57 29.27 -9.66
N PHE A 35 -3.64 29.43 -10.60
CA PHE A 35 -3.92 29.97 -11.94
C PHE A 35 -4.12 28.87 -12.99
N VAL A 36 -3.94 27.61 -12.62
CA VAL A 36 -4.07 26.43 -13.49
C VAL A 36 -5.31 25.63 -13.10
N PHE A 37 -5.58 25.51 -11.79
CA PHE A 37 -6.72 24.78 -11.26
C PHE A 37 -7.55 25.65 -10.33
N SER A 38 -8.86 25.45 -10.39
CA SER A 38 -9.77 25.69 -9.27
C SER A 38 -10.13 24.35 -8.64
N TYR A 39 -10.61 24.35 -7.40
CA TYR A 39 -11.09 23.14 -6.75
C TYR A 39 -12.28 23.43 -5.84
N PHE A 40 -13.07 22.40 -5.57
CA PHE A 40 -14.16 22.45 -4.61
C PHE A 40 -14.25 21.12 -3.85
N LYS A 41 -14.65 21.20 -2.58
CA LYS A 41 -14.77 20.03 -1.70
C LYS A 41 -16.02 19.24 -2.06
N GLY A 42 -15.94 17.92 -1.88
CA GLY A 42 -17.12 17.06 -1.93
C GLY A 42 -18.08 17.35 -0.76
N LYS A 43 -19.22 16.65 -0.78
CA LYS A 43 -20.26 16.78 0.25
C LYS A 43 -20.70 15.39 0.67
N ASN A 44 -20.85 15.17 1.98
CA ASN A 44 -21.34 13.90 2.47
C ASN A 44 -22.84 13.76 2.15
N PRO A 45 -23.28 12.56 1.71
CA PRO A 45 -24.69 12.23 1.61
C PRO A 45 -25.33 12.14 3.00
N ASP A 46 -26.64 12.36 3.06
CA ASP A 46 -27.41 12.21 4.30
C ASP A 46 -27.71 10.73 4.59
N THR A 47 -27.84 9.92 3.54
CA THR A 47 -28.19 8.50 3.61
C THR A 47 -27.33 7.66 2.67
N PHE A 48 -27.09 6.42 3.08
CA PHE A 48 -26.49 5.37 2.24
C PHE A 48 -27.54 4.29 1.97
N VAL A 49 -27.39 3.59 0.85
CA VAL A 49 -28.25 2.46 0.46
C VAL A 49 -27.45 1.17 0.35
N ASP A 50 -28.16 0.05 0.46
CA ASP A 50 -27.55 -1.28 0.41
C ASP A 50 -26.90 -1.59 -0.95
N SER A 51 -25.84 -2.38 -0.87
CA SER A 51 -25.14 -2.92 -2.04
C SER A 51 -26.08 -3.81 -2.86
N GLY A 52 -26.24 -3.52 -4.16
CA GLY A 52 -27.12 -4.27 -5.07
C GLY A 52 -28.43 -3.58 -5.45
N SER A 53 -28.73 -2.43 -4.87
CA SER A 53 -29.90 -1.59 -5.19
C SER A 53 -29.81 -0.82 -6.51
N GLY A 54 -28.69 -0.93 -7.23
CA GLY A 54 -28.39 -0.07 -8.39
C GLY A 54 -28.04 1.37 -7.99
N GLY A 55 -27.68 1.60 -6.73
CA GLY A 55 -27.24 2.90 -6.23
C GLY A 55 -25.96 3.41 -6.87
N ILE A 56 -25.70 4.71 -6.69
CA ILE A 56 -24.53 5.41 -7.20
C ILE A 56 -23.35 5.21 -6.23
N PRO A 57 -22.16 4.82 -6.71
CA PRO A 57 -20.99 4.62 -5.84
C PRO A 57 -20.60 5.88 -5.07
N TYR A 58 -20.31 5.74 -3.78
CA TYR A 58 -19.67 6.78 -2.98
C TYR A 58 -18.15 6.66 -3.05
N ILE A 59 -17.48 7.77 -3.36
CA ILE A 59 -16.04 7.80 -3.58
C ILE A 59 -15.30 7.64 -2.26
N THR A 60 -14.62 6.51 -2.12
CA THR A 60 -13.66 6.23 -1.04
C THR A 60 -12.28 5.93 -1.63
N THR A 61 -11.23 6.02 -0.81
CA THR A 61 -9.87 5.62 -1.23
C THR A 61 -9.83 4.15 -1.66
N GLU A 62 -10.61 3.30 -1.00
CA GLU A 62 -10.73 1.88 -1.37
C GLU A 62 -11.36 1.70 -2.75
N TYR A 63 -12.45 2.41 -3.05
CA TYR A 63 -13.09 2.35 -4.37
C TYR A 63 -12.15 2.80 -5.49
N LEU A 64 -11.40 3.88 -5.26
CA LEU A 64 -10.44 4.40 -6.23
C LEU A 64 -9.30 3.40 -6.49
N ARG A 65 -8.79 2.71 -5.46
CA ARG A 65 -7.70 1.73 -5.62
C ARG A 65 -8.14 0.35 -6.11
N LYS A 66 -9.23 -0.19 -5.55
CA LYS A 66 -9.66 -1.58 -5.80
C LYS A 66 -10.74 -1.69 -6.87
N GLY A 67 -11.48 -0.62 -7.14
CA GLY A 67 -12.58 -0.63 -8.12
C GLY A 67 -13.91 -1.16 -7.59
N SER A 68 -13.99 -1.53 -6.31
CA SER A 68 -15.22 -1.97 -5.65
C SER A 68 -15.50 -1.12 -4.42
N THR A 69 -16.78 -0.90 -4.11
CA THR A 69 -17.22 -0.21 -2.90
C THR A 69 -18.48 -0.87 -2.35
N ASP A 70 -18.63 -0.82 -1.03
CA ASP A 70 -19.85 -1.24 -0.33
C ASP A 70 -20.76 -0.03 -0.01
N TYR A 71 -20.34 1.19 -0.37
CA TYR A 71 -21.04 2.42 -0.05
C TYR A 71 -21.71 3.00 -1.29
N PHE A 72 -23.04 3.10 -1.25
CA PHE A 72 -23.85 3.61 -2.35
C PHE A 72 -24.83 4.67 -1.85
N VAL A 73 -25.26 5.56 -2.76
CA VAL A 73 -26.31 6.56 -2.53
C VAL A 73 -27.42 6.41 -3.55
N ASP A 74 -28.63 6.84 -3.22
CA ASP A 74 -29.80 6.75 -4.09
C ASP A 74 -29.87 7.85 -5.16
N SER A 75 -29.22 8.99 -4.93
CA SER A 75 -29.28 10.14 -5.83
C SER A 75 -28.04 11.03 -5.76
N TYR A 76 -27.86 11.84 -6.81
CA TYR A 76 -26.86 12.89 -6.85
C TYR A 76 -27.30 14.21 -6.21
N LYS A 77 -28.53 14.30 -5.67
CA LYS A 77 -29.16 15.59 -5.34
C LYS A 77 -28.35 16.33 -4.26
N GLY A 78 -27.81 17.48 -4.64
CA GLY A 78 -26.99 18.30 -3.73
C GLY A 78 -25.59 17.74 -3.45
N LEU A 79 -25.16 16.70 -4.17
CA LEU A 79 -23.84 16.08 -4.07
C LEU A 79 -22.96 16.42 -5.27
N VAL A 80 -21.66 16.20 -5.12
CA VAL A 80 -20.67 16.44 -6.17
C VAL A 80 -20.49 15.18 -7.01
N LYS A 81 -20.79 15.26 -8.31
CA LYS A 81 -20.56 14.16 -9.25
C LYS A 81 -19.10 14.11 -9.72
N VAL A 82 -18.60 12.90 -9.88
CA VAL A 82 -17.26 12.59 -10.39
C VAL A 82 -17.35 11.59 -11.52
N PHE A 83 -16.42 11.67 -12.47
CA PHE A 83 -16.25 10.78 -13.61
C PHE A 83 -14.79 10.34 -13.75
N ASP A 84 -14.51 9.36 -14.62
CA ASP A 84 -13.19 8.72 -14.74
C ASP A 84 -12.03 9.68 -15.09
N ASP A 85 -12.32 10.78 -15.80
CA ASP A 85 -11.28 11.74 -16.18
C ASP A 85 -11.04 12.81 -15.10
N ASP A 86 -11.87 12.92 -14.06
CA ASP A 86 -11.69 13.94 -13.03
C ASP A 86 -10.38 13.76 -12.25
N ILE A 87 -9.89 14.86 -11.68
CA ILE A 87 -8.72 14.86 -10.80
C ILE A 87 -9.22 15.08 -9.38
N LEU A 88 -8.92 14.13 -8.51
CA LEU A 88 -9.32 14.16 -7.10
C LEU A 88 -8.09 14.32 -6.22
N LEU A 89 -8.22 15.09 -5.15
CA LEU A 89 -7.23 15.20 -4.09
C LEU A 89 -7.85 14.69 -2.79
N LEU A 90 -7.22 13.72 -2.14
CA LEU A 90 -7.55 13.36 -0.77
C LEU A 90 -7.16 14.52 0.13
N TRP A 91 -8.17 15.20 0.65
CA TRP A 91 -8.01 16.45 1.38
C TRP A 91 -7.85 16.21 2.89
N ASP A 92 -8.55 15.21 3.41
CA ASP A 92 -8.56 14.83 4.82
C ASP A 92 -8.19 13.36 5.00
N GLY A 93 -7.37 13.05 6.00
CA GLY A 93 -7.06 11.67 6.40
C GLY A 93 -5.57 11.40 6.48
N ALA A 94 -5.22 10.17 6.88
CA ALA A 94 -3.83 9.75 7.08
C ALA A 94 -2.94 9.88 5.82
N ASN A 95 -3.56 9.92 4.63
CA ASN A 95 -2.88 10.08 3.35
C ASN A 95 -3.23 11.43 2.66
N ALA A 96 -3.69 12.44 3.41
CA ALA A 96 -4.01 13.75 2.88
C ALA A 96 -2.85 14.32 2.03
N GLY A 97 -3.17 14.81 0.83
CA GLY A 97 -2.18 15.22 -0.17
C GLY A 97 -2.00 14.25 -1.34
N GLU A 98 -2.67 13.10 -1.34
CA GLU A 98 -2.63 12.12 -2.44
C GLU A 98 -3.63 12.43 -3.55
N PHE A 99 -3.20 12.30 -4.82
CA PHE A 99 -4.05 12.50 -5.98
C PHE A 99 -4.56 11.18 -6.56
N PHE A 100 -5.78 11.22 -7.07
CA PHE A 100 -6.42 10.08 -7.74
C PHE A 100 -7.02 10.53 -9.08
N ASP A 101 -6.98 9.62 -10.05
CA ASP A 101 -7.91 9.68 -11.17
C ASP A 101 -9.32 9.40 -10.64
N GLY A 102 -10.30 10.13 -11.15
CA GLY A 102 -11.70 9.97 -10.78
C GLY A 102 -12.24 8.60 -11.15
N LYS A 103 -13.39 8.29 -10.56
CA LYS A 103 -14.27 7.21 -10.99
C LYS A 103 -15.70 7.70 -10.92
N GLU A 104 -16.58 7.13 -11.72
CA GLU A 104 -18.00 7.50 -11.68
C GLU A 104 -18.59 7.32 -10.26
N GLY A 105 -19.15 8.38 -9.70
CA GLY A 105 -19.74 8.36 -8.37
C GLY A 105 -19.96 9.73 -7.73
N VAL A 106 -20.23 9.72 -6.43
CA VAL A 106 -20.39 10.93 -5.61
C VAL A 106 -19.20 11.18 -4.69
N LEU A 107 -18.73 12.43 -4.65
CA LEU A 107 -17.56 12.82 -3.86
C LEU A 107 -17.93 13.23 -2.44
N GLY A 108 -17.35 12.53 -1.47
CA GLY A 108 -17.43 12.87 -0.05
C GLY A 108 -16.61 14.09 0.35
N SER A 109 -16.88 14.62 1.55
CA SER A 109 -16.22 15.83 2.06
C SER A 109 -14.72 15.65 2.26
N THR A 110 -14.21 14.43 2.42
CA THR A 110 -12.77 14.15 2.60
C THR A 110 -11.94 14.36 1.33
N PHE A 111 -12.58 14.58 0.19
CA PHE A 111 -11.91 14.83 -1.09
C PHE A 111 -12.23 16.23 -1.64
N ALA A 112 -11.35 16.70 -2.52
CA ALA A 112 -11.61 17.84 -3.39
C ALA A 112 -11.50 17.42 -4.86
N LYS A 113 -12.40 17.95 -5.70
CA LYS A 113 -12.35 17.80 -7.16
C LYS A 113 -11.70 19.03 -7.77
N PHE A 114 -10.75 18.81 -8.66
CA PHE A 114 -10.03 19.85 -9.38
C PHE A 114 -10.68 20.10 -10.74
N ASN A 115 -10.88 21.36 -11.07
CA ASN A 115 -11.31 21.83 -12.39
C ASN A 115 -10.16 22.59 -13.04
N LEU A 116 -9.78 22.17 -14.24
CA LEU A 116 -8.79 22.86 -15.05
C LEU A 116 -9.37 24.19 -15.54
N ILE A 117 -8.65 25.29 -15.29
CA ILE A 117 -9.04 26.65 -15.70
C ILE A 117 -8.05 27.27 -16.71
N SER A 118 -7.00 26.54 -17.09
CA SER A 118 -6.01 26.97 -18.09
C SER A 118 -6.06 26.09 -19.34
N ASN A 119 -5.43 26.56 -20.42
CA ASN A 119 -5.33 25.82 -21.69
C ASN A 119 -4.09 24.89 -21.71
N ASN A 120 -3.95 24.04 -20.70
CA ASN A 120 -2.86 23.08 -20.57
C ASN A 120 -3.37 21.65 -20.78
N TYR A 121 -2.47 20.73 -21.13
CA TYR A 121 -2.83 19.34 -21.33
C TYR A 121 -3.05 18.66 -19.98
N LYS A 122 -4.29 18.20 -19.74
CA LYS A 122 -4.72 17.66 -18.45
C LYS A 122 -3.85 16.50 -17.94
N ASN A 123 -3.49 15.55 -18.79
CA ASN A 123 -2.68 14.39 -18.36
C ASN A 123 -1.25 14.79 -17.97
N TYR A 124 -0.67 15.78 -18.65
CA TYR A 124 0.61 16.35 -18.21
C TYR A 124 0.50 16.93 -16.80
N LEU A 125 -0.57 17.69 -16.54
CA LEU A 125 -0.81 18.27 -15.22
C LEU A 125 -1.07 17.21 -14.13
N LYS A 126 -1.71 16.07 -14.46
CA LYS A 126 -1.85 14.94 -13.53
C LYS A 126 -0.48 14.46 -13.03
N TYR A 127 0.51 14.35 -13.92
CA TYR A 127 1.88 14.03 -13.53
C TYR A 127 2.54 15.11 -12.69
N CYS A 128 2.34 16.39 -13.02
CA CYS A 128 2.85 17.49 -12.20
C CYS A 128 2.27 17.42 -10.77
N LEU A 129 0.97 17.21 -10.62
CA LEU A 129 0.31 17.11 -9.31
C LEU A 129 0.83 15.92 -8.50
N ARG A 130 0.96 14.74 -9.13
CA ARG A 130 1.52 13.53 -8.50
C ARG A 130 2.94 13.74 -7.98
N ALA A 131 3.76 14.52 -8.68
CA ALA A 131 5.12 14.83 -8.23
C ALA A 131 5.15 15.63 -6.91
N PHE A 132 4.07 16.35 -6.57
CA PHE A 132 3.98 17.13 -5.32
C PHE A 132 3.36 16.37 -4.14
N GLU A 133 2.90 15.12 -4.32
CA GLU A 133 2.22 14.39 -3.23
C GLU A 133 3.06 14.26 -1.97
N SER A 134 4.34 13.92 -2.11
CA SER A 134 5.25 13.77 -0.97
C SER A 134 5.42 15.10 -0.21
N TYR A 135 5.51 16.21 -0.95
CA TYR A 135 5.62 17.54 -0.38
C TYR A 135 4.32 17.95 0.33
N LEU A 136 3.16 17.69 -0.27
CA LEU A 136 1.86 17.98 0.32
C LEU A 136 1.63 17.16 1.61
N LYS A 137 1.93 15.87 1.58
CA LYS A 137 1.82 14.95 2.73
C LYS A 137 2.71 15.38 3.90
N ALA A 138 3.92 15.86 3.61
CA ALA A 138 4.84 16.35 4.64
C ALA A 138 4.43 17.70 5.25
N ASN A 139 3.57 18.47 4.57
CA ASN A 139 3.16 19.81 4.96
C ASN A 139 1.65 19.92 5.24
N THR A 140 1.02 18.82 5.65
CA THR A 140 -0.37 18.82 6.13
C THR A 140 -0.50 19.61 7.42
N THR A 141 -1.68 20.17 7.65
CA THR A 141 -2.08 20.75 8.94
C THR A 141 -2.90 19.76 9.76
N GLY A 142 -3.03 20.00 11.07
CA GLY A 142 -3.86 19.19 11.98
C GLY A 142 -3.05 18.11 12.71
N MET A 143 -3.09 18.17 14.04
CA MET A 143 -2.25 17.32 14.92
C MET A 143 -2.78 15.88 15.03
N GLY A 144 -4.10 15.68 14.88
CA GLY A 144 -4.75 14.36 14.98
C GLY A 144 -5.16 13.78 13.62
N LEU A 145 -5.89 14.57 12.82
CA LEU A 145 -6.28 14.19 11.47
C LEU A 145 -5.58 15.11 10.46
N PRO A 146 -4.62 14.60 9.67
CA PRO A 146 -3.95 15.40 8.66
C PRO A 146 -4.92 15.95 7.62
N HIS A 147 -4.71 17.21 7.27
CA HIS A 147 -5.51 17.98 6.33
C HIS A 147 -4.61 18.73 5.36
N VAL A 148 -4.97 18.78 4.08
CA VAL A 148 -4.22 19.53 3.07
C VAL A 148 -4.19 21.02 3.42
N ASN A 149 -3.00 21.60 3.48
CA ASN A 149 -2.85 23.04 3.63
C ASN A 149 -3.21 23.77 2.32
N SER A 150 -4.36 24.45 2.33
CA SER A 150 -4.88 25.26 1.21
C SER A 150 -3.85 26.26 0.65
N GLU A 151 -3.14 26.96 1.53
CA GLU A 151 -2.25 28.05 1.11
C GLU A 151 -0.98 27.50 0.46
N ILE A 152 -0.47 26.37 0.98
CA ILE A 152 0.62 25.63 0.35
C ILE A 152 0.18 25.09 -1.01
N LEU A 153 -0.98 24.44 -1.10
CA LEU A 153 -1.51 23.90 -2.35
C LEU A 153 -1.66 24.99 -3.43
N LYS A 154 -2.26 26.14 -3.10
CA LYS A 154 -2.47 27.26 -4.04
C LYS A 154 -1.16 27.92 -4.50
N SER A 155 -0.10 27.84 -3.68
CA SER A 155 1.19 28.47 -3.94
C SER A 155 2.18 27.57 -4.67
N LEU A 156 1.89 26.27 -4.85
CA LEU A 156 2.71 25.35 -5.63
C LEU A 156 3.03 25.91 -7.02
N LEU A 157 4.28 25.79 -7.44
CA LEU A 157 4.77 26.29 -8.72
C LEU A 157 4.87 25.12 -9.72
N LEU A 158 4.09 25.20 -10.79
CA LEU A 158 4.06 24.24 -11.88
C LEU A 158 4.96 24.74 -13.01
N ASN A 159 5.88 23.90 -13.47
CA ASN A 159 6.66 24.14 -14.67
C ASN A 159 5.88 23.61 -15.87
N LEU A 160 5.63 24.45 -16.86
CA LEU A 160 4.75 24.11 -17.97
C LEU A 160 5.46 24.42 -19.29
N PRO A 161 5.65 23.42 -20.18
CA PRO A 161 5.94 23.70 -21.58
C PRO A 161 4.82 24.57 -22.15
N THR A 162 5.16 25.69 -22.78
CA THR A 162 4.16 26.58 -23.40
C THR A 162 3.46 25.92 -24.59
N ASN A 163 4.13 24.99 -25.28
CA ASN A 163 3.57 24.21 -26.37
C ASN A 163 2.80 22.97 -25.87
N ILE A 164 1.51 22.89 -26.24
CA ILE A 164 0.63 21.77 -25.89
C ILE A 164 1.12 20.42 -26.44
N LEU A 165 1.72 20.40 -27.63
CA LEU A 165 2.25 19.18 -28.24
C LEU A 165 3.41 18.61 -27.44
N ASP A 166 4.21 19.47 -26.80
CA ASP A 166 5.29 19.01 -25.93
C ASP A 166 4.75 18.48 -24.60
N GLN A 167 3.71 19.10 -24.04
CA GLN A 167 3.01 18.54 -22.88
C GLN A 167 2.43 17.14 -23.19
N GLN A 168 1.82 16.96 -24.37
CA GLN A 168 1.33 15.66 -24.83
C GLN A 168 2.45 14.62 -24.97
N LYS A 169 3.55 14.96 -25.63
CA LYS A 169 4.71 14.07 -25.77
C LYS A 169 5.24 13.61 -24.41
N ILE A 170 5.36 14.54 -23.46
CA ILE A 170 5.84 14.21 -22.11
C ILE A 170 4.85 13.30 -21.40
N ALA A 171 3.56 13.63 -21.40
CA ALA A 171 2.53 12.81 -20.77
C ALA A 171 2.48 11.39 -21.37
N ASN A 172 2.49 11.26 -22.70
CA ASN A 172 2.48 9.96 -23.38
C ASN A 172 3.72 9.13 -23.04
N PHE A 173 4.90 9.76 -22.99
CA PHE A 173 6.12 9.08 -22.59
C PHE A 173 6.01 8.56 -21.14
N LEU A 174 5.48 9.39 -20.24
CA LEU A 174 5.27 9.00 -18.85
C LEU A 174 4.25 7.86 -18.74
N ASP A 175 3.12 7.92 -19.46
CA ASP A 175 2.11 6.85 -19.49
C ASP A 175 2.72 5.50 -19.90
N ILE A 176 3.52 5.48 -20.97
CA ILE A 176 4.19 4.27 -21.43
C ILE A 176 5.15 3.74 -20.36
N LYS A 177 5.98 4.61 -19.78
CA LYS A 177 7.03 4.19 -18.85
C LYS A 177 6.49 3.77 -17.49
N THR A 178 5.47 4.47 -16.98
CA THR A 178 4.80 4.09 -15.73
C THR A 178 4.06 2.76 -15.89
N ALA A 179 3.35 2.55 -17.00
CA ALA A 179 2.70 1.27 -17.29
C ALA A 179 3.68 0.09 -17.39
N GLU A 180 4.87 0.30 -17.96
CA GLU A 180 5.95 -0.70 -17.96
C GLU A 180 6.38 -1.07 -16.53
N PHE A 181 6.55 -0.08 -15.65
CA PHE A 181 6.90 -0.31 -14.24
C PHE A 181 5.79 -1.04 -13.49
N ASP A 182 4.53 -0.61 -13.65
CA ASP A 182 3.37 -1.23 -13.01
C ASP A 182 3.23 -2.71 -13.42
N THR A 183 3.49 -3.01 -14.69
CA THR A 183 3.50 -4.39 -15.21
C THR A 183 4.57 -5.25 -14.51
N ILE A 184 5.77 -4.70 -14.31
CA ILE A 184 6.86 -5.40 -13.63
C ILE A 184 6.52 -5.62 -12.15
N ILE A 185 6.02 -4.59 -11.47
CA ILE A 185 5.60 -4.65 -10.06
C ILE A 185 4.55 -5.75 -9.89
N SER A 186 3.48 -5.73 -10.69
CA SER A 186 2.41 -6.74 -10.62
C SER A 186 2.91 -8.16 -10.85
N LYS A 187 3.85 -8.38 -11.80
CA LYS A 187 4.47 -9.69 -12.02
C LYS A 187 5.27 -10.16 -10.82
N LYS A 188 6.02 -9.26 -10.17
CA LYS A 188 6.82 -9.57 -8.98
C LYS A 188 5.94 -9.90 -7.78
N GLU A 189 4.87 -9.16 -7.54
CA GLU A 189 3.90 -9.45 -6.47
C GLU A 189 3.24 -10.83 -6.65
N LYS A 190 2.81 -11.17 -7.87
CA LYS A 190 2.27 -12.50 -8.18
C LYS A 190 3.29 -13.62 -7.95
N LEU A 191 4.55 -13.39 -8.29
CA LEU A 191 5.63 -14.35 -8.05
C LEU A 191 5.87 -14.55 -6.55
N ILE A 192 5.91 -13.47 -5.76
CA ILE A 192 6.04 -13.55 -4.30
C ILE A 192 4.92 -14.41 -3.72
N LYS A 193 3.67 -14.16 -4.11
CA LYS A 193 2.52 -14.95 -3.65
C LYS A 193 2.66 -16.45 -3.98
N LYS A 194 3.05 -16.78 -5.22
CA LYS A 194 3.28 -18.17 -5.64
C LYS A 194 4.40 -18.84 -4.85
N LEU A 195 5.48 -18.13 -4.55
CA LEU A 195 6.57 -18.66 -3.73
C LEU A 195 6.15 -18.91 -2.29
N GLU A 196 5.30 -18.05 -1.72
CA GLU A 196 4.72 -18.28 -0.39
C GLU A 196 3.80 -19.50 -0.35
N GLU A 197 2.96 -19.68 -1.37
CA GLU A 197 2.11 -20.86 -1.54
C GLU A 197 2.94 -22.14 -1.72
N ALA A 198 3.94 -22.12 -2.62
CA ALA A 198 4.84 -23.24 -2.84
C ALA A 198 5.63 -23.61 -1.58
N LYS A 199 6.11 -22.63 -0.82
CA LYS A 199 6.78 -22.86 0.47
C LYS A 199 5.86 -23.55 1.48
N LYS A 200 4.61 -23.10 1.60
CA LYS A 200 3.62 -23.74 2.49
C LYS A 200 3.30 -25.16 2.03
N SER A 201 3.12 -25.37 0.72
CA SER A 201 2.86 -26.69 0.14
C SER A 201 4.00 -27.65 0.42
N LEU A 202 5.24 -27.24 0.13
CA LEU A 202 6.44 -28.03 0.35
C LEU A 202 6.58 -28.46 1.81
N ILE A 203 6.43 -27.53 2.76
CA ILE A 203 6.46 -27.86 4.19
C ILE A 203 5.38 -28.90 4.50
N SER A 204 4.15 -28.67 4.05
CA SER A 204 3.02 -29.58 4.27
C SER A 204 3.29 -30.98 3.69
N GLU A 205 3.69 -31.09 2.44
CA GLU A 205 3.97 -32.36 1.75
C GLU A 205 5.08 -33.16 2.46
N VAL A 206 6.13 -32.47 2.92
CA VAL A 206 7.24 -33.10 3.64
C VAL A 206 6.80 -33.55 5.03
N ILE A 207 6.15 -32.71 5.83
CA ILE A 207 5.78 -33.06 7.21
C ILE A 207 4.58 -34.00 7.30
N THR A 208 3.75 -34.09 6.24
CA THR A 208 2.68 -35.10 6.13
C THR A 208 3.18 -36.40 5.51
N GLY A 209 4.45 -36.43 5.07
CA GLY A 209 5.09 -37.61 4.53
C GLY A 209 4.61 -37.99 3.14
N LYS A 210 3.92 -37.12 2.39
CA LYS A 210 3.54 -37.36 0.98
C LYS A 210 4.75 -37.59 0.10
N VAL A 211 5.84 -36.90 0.40
CA VAL A 211 7.15 -37.06 -0.22
C VAL A 211 8.16 -37.59 0.80
N LYS A 212 9.24 -38.20 0.30
CA LYS A 212 10.41 -38.63 1.08
C LYS A 212 11.69 -38.04 0.51
N ILE A 213 12.75 -38.00 1.34
CA ILE A 213 14.07 -37.53 0.92
C ILE A 213 14.94 -38.75 0.63
N VAL A 214 15.43 -38.85 -0.60
CA VAL A 214 16.40 -39.87 -1.04
C VAL A 214 17.56 -39.13 -1.69
N ASP A 215 18.77 -39.32 -1.17
CA ASP A 215 19.99 -38.65 -1.66
C ASP A 215 19.86 -37.13 -1.79
N GLY A 216 19.16 -36.50 -0.83
CA GLY A 216 18.92 -35.05 -0.81
C GLY A 216 17.84 -34.57 -1.77
N GLN A 217 17.14 -35.45 -2.47
CA GLN A 217 16.07 -35.12 -3.42
C GLN A 217 14.70 -35.56 -2.91
N LEU A 218 13.67 -34.80 -3.28
CA LEU A 218 12.27 -35.13 -3.00
C LEU A 218 11.79 -36.19 -3.98
N VAL A 219 11.20 -37.24 -3.44
CA VAL A 219 10.62 -38.36 -4.20
C VAL A 219 9.23 -38.63 -3.66
N ASP A 220 8.24 -38.77 -4.54
CA ASP A 220 6.88 -39.15 -4.16
C ASP A 220 6.86 -40.53 -3.51
N ARG A 221 6.04 -40.70 -2.46
CA ARG A 221 5.78 -42.02 -1.89
C ARG A 221 4.77 -42.77 -2.72
N LYS A 222 4.99 -44.08 -2.88
CA LYS A 222 4.02 -44.93 -3.56
C LYS A 222 2.80 -45.21 -2.66
N PRO A 223 1.60 -45.46 -3.21
CA PRO A 223 0.41 -45.78 -2.42
C PRO A 223 0.62 -46.95 -1.44
N GLU A 224 1.46 -47.93 -1.80
CA GLU A 224 1.75 -49.08 -0.94
C GLU A 224 2.61 -48.73 0.29
N GLU A 225 3.22 -47.55 0.32
CA GLU A 225 3.98 -47.01 1.46
C GLU A 225 3.08 -46.21 2.42
N MET A 226 1.80 -46.01 2.09
CA MET A 226 0.89 -45.09 2.78
C MET A 226 -0.26 -45.85 3.48
N LYS A 227 -0.82 -45.25 4.54
CA LYS A 227 -2.05 -45.68 5.23
C LYS A 227 -2.93 -44.47 5.54
N ASP A 228 -4.23 -44.70 5.69
CA ASP A 228 -5.16 -43.66 6.14
C ASP A 228 -4.84 -43.29 7.60
N SER A 229 -4.68 -41.99 7.85
CA SER A 229 -4.45 -41.46 9.19
C SER A 229 -5.74 -41.43 10.03
N GLY A 230 -6.92 -41.55 9.42
CA GLY A 230 -8.21 -41.38 10.08
C GLY A 230 -8.51 -39.94 10.51
N VAL A 231 -7.78 -38.97 9.96
CA VAL A 231 -7.94 -37.54 10.23
C VAL A 231 -8.13 -36.83 8.89
N GLU A 232 -9.34 -36.30 8.66
CA GLU A 232 -9.77 -35.78 7.34
C GLU A 232 -8.79 -34.78 6.73
N TRP A 233 -8.32 -33.81 7.51
CA TRP A 233 -7.41 -32.78 7.01
C TRP A 233 -5.98 -33.28 6.74
N LEU A 234 -5.58 -34.40 7.34
CA LEU A 234 -4.23 -34.97 7.22
C LEU A 234 -4.16 -36.02 6.11
N GLY A 235 -5.22 -36.82 5.94
CA GLY A 235 -5.38 -37.81 4.89
C GLY A 235 -4.43 -39.00 5.04
N MET A 236 -3.68 -39.31 3.98
CA MET A 236 -2.75 -40.46 3.97
C MET A 236 -1.39 -40.09 4.58
N ILE A 237 -0.85 -40.97 5.42
CA ILE A 237 0.48 -40.86 6.02
C ILE A 237 1.32 -42.11 5.76
N PRO A 238 2.65 -42.08 5.93
CA PRO A 238 3.47 -43.28 5.79
C PRO A 238 3.05 -44.41 6.74
N LYS A 239 3.13 -45.66 6.27
CA LYS A 239 2.69 -46.85 7.04
C LYS A 239 3.41 -47.00 8.38
N ASP A 240 4.68 -46.63 8.42
CA ASP A 240 5.57 -46.68 9.57
C ASP A 240 5.38 -45.50 10.55
N TRP A 241 4.56 -44.50 10.22
CA TRP A 241 4.33 -43.35 11.08
C TRP A 241 3.18 -43.57 12.06
N GLU A 242 3.32 -43.02 13.27
CA GLU A 242 2.30 -43.07 14.32
C GLU A 242 1.68 -41.70 14.55
N LEU A 243 0.37 -41.67 14.79
CA LEU A 243 -0.32 -40.47 15.21
C LEU A 243 -0.31 -40.35 16.72
N SER A 244 0.20 -39.23 17.22
CA SER A 244 0.17 -38.91 18.64
C SER A 244 -0.48 -37.55 18.89
N LYS A 245 -1.20 -37.44 20.01
CA LYS A 245 -1.74 -36.15 20.46
C LYS A 245 -0.60 -35.35 21.07
N LEU A 246 -0.57 -34.04 20.82
CA LEU A 246 0.49 -33.13 21.30
C LEU A 246 0.81 -33.31 22.80
N LYS A 247 -0.22 -33.50 23.64
CA LYS A 247 -0.09 -33.73 25.09
C LYS A 247 0.74 -34.95 25.50
N TYR A 248 0.99 -35.89 24.59
CA TYR A 248 1.80 -37.09 24.85
C TYR A 248 3.25 -36.94 24.40
N VAL A 249 3.56 -35.92 23.59
CA VAL A 249 4.90 -35.68 23.02
C VAL A 249 5.49 -34.33 23.43
N SER A 250 4.73 -33.50 24.13
CA SER A 250 5.17 -32.17 24.57
C SER A 250 4.45 -31.75 25.85
N ASN A 251 5.18 -31.00 26.68
CA ASN A 251 4.64 -30.29 27.82
C ASN A 251 4.29 -28.85 27.41
N ILE A 252 3.01 -28.50 27.51
CA ILE A 252 2.55 -27.16 27.16
C ILE A 252 2.55 -26.30 28.43
N ILE A 253 3.41 -25.29 28.48
CA ILE A 253 3.48 -24.33 29.59
C ILE A 253 2.82 -23.02 29.15
N MET A 254 1.65 -22.71 29.71
CA MET A 254 1.01 -21.43 29.46
C MET A 254 1.78 -20.29 30.13
N GLY A 255 2.08 -19.25 29.34
CA GLY A 255 2.70 -18.02 29.82
C GLY A 255 1.84 -17.32 30.86
N GLN A 256 2.48 -16.48 31.68
CA GLN A 256 1.81 -15.67 32.70
C GLN A 256 2.42 -14.28 32.69
N SER A 257 1.56 -13.26 32.64
CA SER A 257 2.01 -11.87 32.71
C SER A 257 2.64 -11.59 34.08
N PRO A 258 3.87 -11.04 34.13
CA PRO A 258 4.45 -10.53 35.37
C PRO A 258 3.73 -9.25 35.82
N ASN A 259 4.07 -8.75 37.01
CA ASN A 259 3.57 -7.45 37.45
C ASN A 259 4.22 -6.35 36.61
N SER A 260 3.49 -5.25 36.37
CA SER A 260 3.99 -4.11 35.58
C SER A 260 5.29 -3.54 36.12
N ASP A 261 5.41 -3.47 37.45
CA ASP A 261 6.55 -2.86 38.16
C ASP A 261 7.85 -3.66 37.99
N ASP A 262 7.74 -4.92 37.54
CA ASP A 262 8.87 -5.81 37.29
C ASP A 262 9.31 -5.80 35.81
N ILE A 263 8.66 -5.00 34.94
CA ILE A 263 8.96 -4.87 33.51
C ILE A 263 9.72 -3.55 33.25
N ASN A 264 10.78 -3.61 32.44
CA ASN A 264 11.58 -2.45 32.07
C ASN A 264 12.08 -2.51 30.61
N GLN A 265 12.52 -1.37 30.10
CA GLN A 265 13.18 -1.24 28.78
C GLN A 265 14.70 -1.03 28.89
N GLU A 266 15.22 -1.05 30.12
CA GLU A 266 16.64 -0.82 30.42
C GLU A 266 17.51 -2.08 30.18
N GLY A 267 16.90 -3.19 29.76
CA GLY A 267 17.61 -4.45 29.52
C GLY A 267 17.85 -5.27 30.80
N ILE A 268 17.20 -4.92 31.91
CA ILE A 268 17.46 -5.52 33.22
C ILE A 268 16.61 -6.79 33.39
N GLY A 269 17.28 -7.91 33.66
CA GLY A 269 16.63 -9.20 33.86
C GLY A 269 16.61 -10.03 32.58
N ILE A 270 15.52 -10.76 32.33
CA ILE A 270 15.38 -11.64 31.16
C ILE A 270 14.45 -11.03 30.09
N PRO A 271 14.63 -11.37 28.81
CA PRO A 271 13.71 -10.97 27.74
C PRO A 271 12.25 -11.33 28.06
N PHE A 272 11.36 -10.34 28.03
CA PHE A 272 9.92 -10.55 28.20
C PHE A 272 9.24 -10.62 26.83
N LEU A 273 8.70 -11.79 26.52
CA LEU A 273 8.02 -12.07 25.25
C LEU A 273 6.51 -12.13 25.50
N GLN A 274 5.81 -11.04 25.17
CA GLN A 274 4.41 -10.86 25.57
C GLN A 274 3.43 -11.42 24.54
N GLY A 275 3.73 -11.28 23.25
CA GLY A 275 2.85 -11.76 22.20
C GLY A 275 3.37 -11.50 20.80
N LYS A 276 2.46 -11.50 19.83
CA LYS A 276 2.77 -11.47 18.38
C LYS A 276 3.78 -10.39 17.97
N ALA A 277 3.84 -9.26 18.68
CA ALA A 277 4.76 -8.17 18.35
C ALA A 277 6.24 -8.57 18.51
N GLU A 278 6.56 -9.38 19.51
CA GLU A 278 7.93 -9.85 19.75
C GLU A 278 8.28 -11.08 18.91
N PHE A 279 7.30 -11.93 18.59
CA PHE A 279 7.51 -13.17 17.84
C PHE A 279 7.48 -12.94 16.31
N GLY A 280 8.67 -12.89 15.69
CA GLY A 280 8.84 -12.90 14.24
C GLY A 280 8.74 -14.30 13.61
N TYR A 281 9.24 -14.48 12.38
CA TYR A 281 9.12 -15.75 11.63
C TYR A 281 9.89 -16.94 12.25
N LYS A 282 10.98 -16.69 12.99
CA LYS A 282 11.81 -17.75 13.60
C LYS A 282 12.29 -17.40 15.01
N ASN A 283 12.76 -16.17 15.20
CA ASN A 283 13.36 -15.75 16.46
C ASN A 283 12.57 -14.57 17.03
N PRO A 284 12.19 -14.61 18.30
CA PRO A 284 11.61 -13.45 18.96
C PRO A 284 12.64 -12.34 19.14
N LYS A 285 12.17 -11.09 19.09
CA LYS A 285 12.95 -9.91 19.46
C LYS A 285 12.25 -9.24 20.62
N ALA A 286 12.89 -9.24 21.78
CA ALA A 286 12.32 -8.61 22.96
C ALA A 286 12.44 -7.09 22.88
N ILE A 287 11.34 -6.43 23.23
CA ILE A 287 11.26 -4.98 23.41
C ILE A 287 11.41 -4.64 24.89
N ASN A 288 10.90 -5.50 25.77
CA ASN A 288 10.90 -5.32 27.21
C ASN A 288 11.60 -6.48 27.92
N PHE A 289 12.01 -6.25 29.16
CA PHE A 289 12.73 -7.18 30.02
C PHE A 289 12.03 -7.29 31.38
N CYS A 290 12.11 -8.46 32.01
CA CYS A 290 11.51 -8.73 33.32
C CYS A 290 12.58 -9.12 34.34
N ASN A 291 12.64 -8.40 35.46
CA ASN A 291 13.59 -8.64 36.54
C ASN A 291 13.15 -9.75 37.52
N LYS A 292 11.84 -10.03 37.61
CA LYS A 292 11.25 -11.06 38.48
C LYS A 292 10.25 -11.96 37.73
N PRO A 293 10.74 -12.80 36.81
CA PRO A 293 9.87 -13.68 36.04
C PRO A 293 9.25 -14.77 36.91
N LYS A 294 7.93 -14.98 36.78
CA LYS A 294 7.21 -16.08 37.45
C LYS A 294 7.34 -17.41 36.70
N LYS A 295 7.52 -17.33 35.38
CA LYS A 295 7.77 -18.46 34.47
C LYS A 295 8.80 -18.04 33.43
N MET A 296 9.63 -18.99 33.01
CA MET A 296 10.72 -18.76 32.07
C MET A 296 10.77 -19.91 31.08
N SER A 297 10.99 -19.60 29.80
CA SER A 297 11.50 -20.57 28.84
C SER A 297 13.03 -20.63 28.94
N ARG A 298 13.60 -21.77 28.58
CA ARG A 298 15.04 -22.02 28.55
C ARG A 298 15.52 -22.15 27.11
N VAL A 299 16.83 -22.06 26.92
CA VAL A 299 17.43 -22.38 25.64
C VAL A 299 17.12 -23.85 25.31
N ASN A 300 16.59 -24.08 24.11
CA ASN A 300 16.07 -25.37 23.60
C ASN A 300 14.66 -25.79 24.08
N ASP A 301 13.92 -24.90 24.76
CA ASP A 301 12.46 -25.00 24.84
C ASP A 301 11.79 -24.64 23.49
#